data_AF-A0A382MQF5-F1
#
_entry.id   AF-A0A382MQF5-F1
#
_cell.length_a   1.000
_cell.length_b   1.000
_cell.length_c   1.000
_cell.angle_alpha   90.00
_cell.angle_beta   90.00
_cell.angle_gamma   90.00
#
_symmetry.space_group_name_H-M   'P 1'
#
loop_
_entity.id
_entity.type
_entity.pdbx_description
1 polymer ?
#
loop_
_entity_poly.entity_id
_entity_poly.type
_entity_poly.pdbx_seq_one_letter_code
_entity_poly.pdbx_strand_id
1 'polypeptide(L)'
;VEVGFVNYWTKITFVVFALVVSIIVWAQINNLTKPSSAPIPVIQKLYFEGTVGRKHALSLSIDQVGKNITGTIVNTHREIRKLKGSISEDKTFIFSEYLRNQVTGTFEGKILSNGNMRGVWSAPPGTKRYPFYLNRKQRI
;
A
#
# COMPACT_ATOMS: atom_id res chain seq x y z
N VAL A 1 -46.36 -49.25 19.90
CA VAL A 1 -45.60 -48.01 19.65
C VAL A 1 -45.01 -47.59 20.99
N GLU A 2 -43.83 -48.08 21.33
CA GLU A 2 -43.19 -47.82 22.62
C GLU A 2 -42.24 -46.65 22.44
N VAL A 3 -42.67 -45.46 22.86
CA VAL A 3 -41.82 -44.26 22.87
C VAL A 3 -40.97 -44.37 24.12
N GLY A 4 -39.73 -44.84 23.95
CA GLY A 4 -38.79 -45.12 25.05
C GLY A 4 -38.61 -43.93 26.00
N PHE A 5 -38.81 -44.19 27.29
CA PHE A 5 -38.52 -43.27 28.38
C PHE A 5 -37.03 -42.95 28.43
N VAL A 6 -36.62 -41.79 27.90
CA VAL A 6 -35.27 -41.25 28.11
C VAL A 6 -35.13 -40.88 29.59
N ASN A 7 -34.18 -41.53 30.28
CA ASN A 7 -33.84 -41.30 31.69
C ASN A 7 -33.64 -39.79 31.96
N TYR A 8 -34.20 -39.28 33.06
CA TYR A 8 -34.13 -37.87 33.45
C TYR A 8 -32.68 -37.33 33.46
N TRP A 9 -31.74 -38.15 33.92
CA TRP A 9 -30.30 -37.83 33.92
C TRP A 9 -29.70 -37.68 32.52
N THR A 10 -30.19 -38.43 31.53
CA THR A 10 -29.79 -38.33 30.12
C THR A 10 -30.28 -37.02 29.50
N LYS A 11 -31.50 -36.57 29.82
CA LYS A 11 -32.00 -35.27 29.34
C LYS A 11 -31.17 -34.09 29.87
N ILE A 12 -30.76 -34.15 31.14
CA ILE A 12 -29.92 -33.10 31.76
C ILE A 12 -28.56 -33.01 31.05
N THR A 13 -27.92 -34.15 30.75
CA THR A 13 -26.62 -34.16 30.07
C THR A 13 -26.70 -33.57 28.66
N PHE A 14 -27.75 -33.87 27.90
CA PHE A 14 -27.97 -33.25 26.58
C PHE A 14 -28.16 -31.73 26.65
N VAL A 15 -28.90 -31.23 27.64
CA VAL A 15 -29.11 -29.78 27.82
C VAL A 15 -27.82 -29.06 28.19
N VAL A 16 -27.04 -29.61 29.12
CA VAL A 16 -25.75 -29.02 29.51
C VAL A 16 -24.77 -29.04 28.34
N PHE A 17 -24.72 -30.12 27.56
CA PHE A 17 -23.85 -30.21 26.39
C PHE A 17 -24.26 -29.18 25.31
N ALA A 18 -25.55 -29.04 25.03
CA ALA A 18 -26.06 -28.04 24.10
C ALA A 18 -25.71 -26.60 24.54
N LEU A 19 -25.78 -26.30 25.84
CA LEU A 19 -25.40 -25.01 26.39
C LEU A 19 -23.90 -24.72 26.21
N VAL A 20 -23.03 -25.71 26.50
CA VAL A 20 -21.58 -25.55 26.34
C VAL A 20 -21.22 -25.32 24.87
N VAL A 21 -21.80 -26.10 23.94
CA VAL A 21 -21.57 -25.93 22.50
C VAL A 21 -22.05 -24.55 22.03
N SER A 22 -23.21 -24.09 22.50
CA SER A 22 -23.75 -22.77 22.16
C SER A 22 -22.79 -21.64 22.60
N ILE A 23 -22.20 -21.73 23.79
CA ILE A 23 -21.22 -20.75 24.29
C ILE A 23 -19.95 -20.74 23.44
N ILE A 24 -19.42 -21.92 23.08
CA ILE A 24 -18.21 -22.04 22.26
C ILE A 24 -18.44 -21.46 20.87
N VAL A 25 -19.58 -21.80 20.24
CA VAL A 25 -19.95 -21.29 18.92
C VAL A 25 -20.14 -19.77 18.96
N TRP A 26 -20.79 -19.23 19.99
CA TRP A 26 -20.94 -17.79 20.16
C TRP A 26 -19.59 -17.07 20.34
N ALA A 27 -18.67 -17.65 21.13
CA ALA A 27 -17.33 -17.10 21.31
C ALA A 27 -16.51 -17.11 20.01
N GLN A 28 -16.62 -18.17 19.20
CA GLN A 28 -15.97 -18.24 17.89
C GLN A 28 -16.53 -17.20 16.91
N ILE A 29 -17.86 -17.06 16.84
CA ILE A 29 -18.52 -16.07 15.98
C ILE A 29 -18.13 -14.64 16.37
N ASN A 30 -18.06 -14.32 17.67
CA ASN A 30 -17.63 -13.01 18.14
C ASN A 30 -16.17 -12.70 17.81
N ASN A 31 -15.28 -13.70 17.88
CA ASN A 31 -13.89 -13.52 17.50
C ASN A 31 -13.72 -13.35 15.98
N LEU A 32 -14.55 -14.01 15.17
CA LEU A 32 -14.54 -13.89 13.70
C LEU A 32 -15.17 -12.60 13.19
N THR A 33 -16.13 -12.04 13.93
CA THR A 33 -16.86 -10.81 13.55
C THR A 33 -16.27 -9.55 14.19
N LYS A 34 -15.23 -9.69 15.03
CA LYS A 34 -14.53 -8.54 15.61
C LYS A 34 -13.99 -7.68 14.45
N PRO A 35 -14.47 -6.44 14.29
CA PRO A 35 -13.99 -5.58 13.22
C PRO A 35 -12.48 -5.45 13.33
N SER A 36 -11.79 -5.69 12.21
CA SER A 36 -10.34 -5.49 12.13
C SER A 36 -10.01 -4.10 12.67
N SER A 37 -9.30 -4.06 13.79
CA SER A 37 -8.88 -2.81 14.46
C SER A 37 -7.70 -2.16 13.73
N ALA A 38 -7.32 -2.70 12.57
CA ALA A 38 -6.24 -2.16 11.75
C ALA A 38 -6.62 -0.72 11.35
N PRO A 39 -5.75 0.27 11.65
CA PRO A 39 -5.98 1.63 11.22
C PRO A 39 -6.22 1.69 9.71
N ILE A 40 -7.23 2.43 9.28
CA ILE A 40 -7.46 2.70 7.86
C ILE A 40 -6.19 3.39 7.32
N PRO A 41 -5.54 2.84 6.28
CA PRO A 41 -4.32 3.43 5.75
C PRO A 41 -4.60 4.83 5.22
N VAL A 42 -3.96 5.84 5.80
CA VAL A 42 -4.04 7.23 5.32
C VAL A 42 -3.25 7.34 4.02
N ILE A 43 -3.95 7.64 2.92
CA ILE A 43 -3.34 7.86 1.60
C ILE A 43 -2.87 9.31 1.51
N GLN A 44 -1.56 9.51 1.40
CA GLN A 44 -0.96 10.82 1.17
C GLN A 44 -0.69 11.03 -0.33
N LYS A 45 -1.31 12.06 -0.91
CA LYS A 45 -1.10 12.43 -2.32
C LYS A 45 0.00 13.48 -2.45
N LEU A 46 1.02 13.18 -3.25
CA LEU A 46 2.17 14.04 -3.49
C LEU A 46 2.32 14.32 -4.98
N TYR A 47 2.53 15.58 -5.35
CA TYR A 47 2.72 16.01 -6.74
C TYR A 47 4.06 16.68 -6.91
N PHE A 48 4.77 16.34 -7.97
CA PHE A 48 6.10 16.90 -8.25
C PHE A 48 6.27 17.24 -9.72
N GLU A 49 7.02 18.30 -10.02
CA GLU A 49 7.34 18.71 -11.39
C GLU A 49 8.78 19.22 -11.48
N GLY A 50 9.46 18.87 -12.57
CA GLY A 50 10.80 19.36 -12.81
C GLY A 50 11.45 18.67 -13.99
N THR A 51 12.76 18.46 -13.92
CA THR A 51 13.52 17.86 -15.02
C THR A 51 14.49 16.77 -14.57
N VAL A 52 14.64 15.75 -15.41
CA VAL A 52 15.77 14.81 -15.38
C VAL A 52 16.81 15.23 -16.42
N GLY A 53 18.09 15.21 -16.04
CA GLY A 53 19.20 15.59 -16.90
C GLY A 53 19.14 17.05 -17.37
N ARG A 54 18.44 17.93 -16.63
CA ARG A 54 18.17 19.34 -16.96
C ARG A 54 17.38 19.60 -18.25
N LYS A 55 17.00 18.55 -19.00
CA LYS A 55 16.37 18.67 -20.32
C LYS A 55 14.99 18.02 -20.39
N HIS A 56 14.79 16.89 -19.69
CA HIS A 56 13.59 16.09 -19.83
C HIS A 56 12.57 16.46 -18.75
N ALA A 57 11.53 17.21 -19.13
CA ALA A 57 10.44 17.57 -18.25
C ALA A 57 9.66 16.34 -17.78
N LEU A 58 9.34 16.31 -16.49
CA LEU A 58 8.63 15.23 -15.81
C LEU A 58 7.65 15.78 -14.79
N SER A 59 6.47 15.16 -14.73
CA SER A 59 5.46 15.39 -13.71
C SER A 59 5.12 14.07 -13.02
N LEU A 60 5.16 14.03 -11.70
CA LEU A 60 4.86 12.85 -10.88
C LEU A 60 3.61 13.09 -10.05
N SER A 61 2.77 12.07 -9.97
CA SER A 61 1.67 11.94 -9.02
C SER A 61 1.89 10.68 -8.20
N ILE A 62 2.11 10.83 -6.90
CA ILE A 62 2.42 9.72 -5.99
C ILE A 62 1.30 9.59 -4.95
N ASP A 63 0.78 8.39 -4.82
CA ASP A 63 -0.08 7.95 -3.72
C ASP A 63 0.78 7.13 -2.75
N GLN A 64 0.97 7.66 -1.54
CA GLN A 64 1.77 7.03 -0.50
C GLN A 64 0.88 6.41 0.58
N VAL A 65 1.17 5.16 0.92
CA VAL A 65 0.55 4.41 2.03
C VAL A 65 1.65 3.84 2.91
N GLY A 66 1.84 4.45 4.08
CA GLY A 66 2.98 4.14 4.94
C GLY A 66 4.30 4.40 4.21
N LYS A 67 5.14 3.36 4.09
CA LYS A 67 6.42 3.42 3.34
C LYS A 67 6.25 3.14 1.85
N ASN A 68 5.14 2.53 1.44
CA ASN A 68 4.95 2.10 0.05
C ASN A 68 4.38 3.25 -0.77
N ILE A 69 4.82 3.35 -2.01
CA ILE A 69 4.29 4.30 -2.98
C ILE A 69 3.83 3.61 -4.25
N THR A 70 2.73 4.14 -4.77
CA THR A 70 2.27 3.92 -6.14
C THR A 70 2.07 5.26 -6.81
N GLY A 71 1.97 5.30 -8.13
CA GLY A 71 1.69 6.55 -8.79
C GLY A 71 1.80 6.49 -10.29
N THR A 72 1.87 7.67 -10.88
CA THR A 72 2.11 7.86 -12.31
C THR A 72 3.18 8.91 -12.54
N ILE A 73 3.89 8.74 -13.64
CA ILE A 73 4.84 9.71 -14.16
C ILE A 73 4.47 10.05 -15.60
N VAL A 74 4.52 11.33 -15.92
CA VAL A 74 4.29 11.86 -17.26
C VAL A 74 5.59 12.46 -17.75
N ASN A 75 6.10 11.96 -18.87
CA ASN A 75 7.34 12.46 -19.46
C ASN A 75 7.09 13.61 -20.44
N THR A 76 8.17 14.12 -21.04
CA THR A 76 8.15 15.22 -22.01
C THR A 76 7.27 14.92 -23.23
N HIS A 77 7.11 13.65 -23.61
CA HIS A 77 6.26 13.21 -24.71
C HIS A 77 4.83 12.87 -24.29
N ARG A 78 4.41 13.28 -23.07
CA ARG A 78 3.11 12.99 -22.45
C ARG A 78 2.81 11.49 -22.30
N GLU A 79 3.84 10.65 -22.34
CA GLU A 79 3.68 9.23 -22.08
C GLU A 79 3.50 9.01 -20.57
N ILE A 80 2.42 8.32 -20.23
CA ILE A 80 2.06 8.01 -18.84
C ILE A 80 2.62 6.64 -18.49
N ARG A 81 3.44 6.58 -17.45
CA ARG A 81 4.02 5.33 -16.92
C ARG A 81 3.62 5.16 -15.46
N LYS A 82 3.55 3.90 -15.01
CA LYS A 82 3.20 3.59 -13.61
C LYS A 82 4.45 3.70 -12.74
N LEU A 83 4.30 4.17 -11.52
CA LEU A 83 5.35 4.20 -10.51
C LEU A 83 5.05 3.18 -9.40
N LYS A 84 6.07 2.49 -8.92
CA LYS A 84 6.03 1.69 -7.70
C LYS A 84 7.35 1.76 -6.96
N GLY A 85 7.31 1.81 -5.64
CA GLY A 85 8.50 1.81 -4.80
C GLY A 85 8.20 2.16 -3.35
N SER A 86 9.16 2.79 -2.70
CA SER A 86 9.05 3.18 -1.30
C SER A 86 9.71 4.52 -0.99
N ILE A 87 9.21 5.14 0.08
CA ILE A 87 9.79 6.28 0.77
C ILE A 87 10.04 5.86 2.23
N SER A 88 11.30 5.92 2.64
CA SER A 88 11.75 5.61 3.99
C SER A 88 11.47 6.77 4.97
N GLU A 89 11.53 6.47 6.27
CA GLU A 89 11.32 7.46 7.34
C GLU A 89 12.33 8.62 7.31
N ASP A 90 13.56 8.33 6.90
CA ASP A 90 14.63 9.32 6.72
C ASP A 90 14.50 10.17 5.44
N LYS A 91 13.34 10.05 4.77
CA LYS A 91 12.96 10.71 3.52
C LYS A 91 13.76 10.26 2.30
N THR A 92 14.54 9.20 2.39
CA THR A 92 15.12 8.56 1.20
C THR A 92 14.03 7.82 0.42
N PHE A 93 14.18 7.74 -0.89
CA PHE A 93 13.22 7.03 -1.72
C PHE A 93 13.93 6.21 -2.79
N ILE A 94 13.27 5.12 -3.17
CA ILE A 94 13.59 4.32 -4.34
C ILE A 94 12.28 3.91 -5.02
N PHE A 95 12.13 4.25 -6.29
CA PHE A 95 10.96 3.83 -7.06
C PHE A 95 11.27 3.64 -8.52
N SER A 96 10.56 2.71 -9.14
CA SER A 96 10.72 2.37 -10.55
C SER A 96 9.52 2.81 -11.36
N GLU A 97 9.79 3.27 -12.58
CA GLU A 97 8.78 3.49 -13.61
C GLU A 97 8.59 2.23 -14.44
N TYR A 98 7.33 1.94 -14.76
CA TYR A 98 6.91 0.76 -15.49
C TYR A 98 6.10 1.15 -16.72
N LEU A 99 6.49 0.58 -17.86
CA LEU A 99 5.73 0.58 -19.10
C LEU A 99 5.48 -0.87 -19.51
N ARG A 100 4.21 -1.26 -19.72
CA ARG A 100 3.84 -2.65 -20.05
C ARG A 100 4.46 -3.69 -19.10
N ASN A 101 4.44 -3.41 -17.80
CA ASN A 101 5.03 -4.21 -16.72
C ASN A 101 6.55 -4.41 -16.77
N GLN A 102 7.27 -3.74 -17.68
CA GLN A 102 8.73 -3.71 -17.69
C GLN A 102 9.21 -2.43 -17.00
N VAL A 103 10.27 -2.56 -16.20
CA VAL A 103 10.97 -1.40 -15.65
C VAL A 103 11.62 -0.65 -16.80
N THR A 104 11.35 0.65 -16.91
CA THR A 104 11.99 1.54 -17.91
C THR A 104 12.97 2.52 -17.30
N GLY A 105 12.96 2.63 -15.97
CA GLY A 105 13.78 3.57 -15.23
C GLY A 105 13.59 3.43 -13.72
N THR A 106 14.60 3.82 -12.96
CA THR A 106 14.59 3.81 -11.50
C THR A 106 15.02 5.18 -10.99
N PHE A 107 14.32 5.69 -9.99
CA PHE A 107 14.58 6.93 -9.31
C PHE A 107 15.08 6.61 -7.90
N GLU A 108 16.23 7.16 -7.54
CA GLU A 108 16.84 7.05 -6.22
C GLU A 108 17.19 8.44 -5.71
N GLY A 109 16.86 8.74 -4.46
CA GLY A 109 17.16 10.06 -3.92
C GLY A 109 16.56 10.33 -2.55
N LYS A 110 16.34 11.61 -2.28
CA LYS A 110 15.83 12.10 -0.99
C LYS A 110 14.84 13.26 -1.17
N ILE A 111 13.81 13.28 -0.34
CA ILE A 111 12.92 14.43 -0.16
C ILE A 111 13.61 15.42 0.79
N LEU A 112 13.81 16.65 0.32
CA LEU A 112 14.47 17.73 1.03
C LEU A 112 13.54 18.35 2.09
N SER A 113 14.11 19.20 2.96
CA SER A 113 13.36 19.91 4.01
C SER A 113 12.25 20.81 3.44
N ASN A 114 12.47 21.40 2.26
CA ASN A 114 11.49 22.20 1.53
C ASN A 114 10.42 21.35 0.81
N GLY A 115 10.42 20.03 1.00
CA GLY A 115 9.48 19.10 0.39
C GLY A 115 9.80 18.70 -1.04
N ASN A 116 10.81 19.29 -1.69
CA ASN A 116 11.23 18.95 -3.05
C ASN A 116 11.99 17.62 -3.10
N MET A 117 12.05 17.01 -4.28
CA MET A 117 12.81 15.78 -4.51
C MET A 117 14.09 16.07 -5.28
N ARG A 118 15.18 15.43 -4.86
CA ARG A 118 16.44 15.41 -5.61
C ARG A 118 16.97 13.98 -5.64
N GLY A 119 17.55 13.61 -6.77
CA GLY A 119 18.09 12.27 -6.92
C GLY A 119 18.74 12.01 -8.27
N VAL A 120 18.86 10.73 -8.59
CA VAL A 120 19.35 10.21 -9.86
C VAL A 120 18.28 9.30 -10.45
N TRP A 121 18.00 9.52 -11.73
CA TRP A 121 17.25 8.58 -12.54
C TRP A 121 18.23 7.70 -13.30
N SER A 122 17.97 6.40 -13.37
CA SER A 122 18.78 5.43 -14.12
C SER A 122 17.93 4.60 -15.06
N ALA A 123 18.33 4.51 -16.33
CA ALA A 123 17.72 3.60 -17.30
C ALA A 123 18.26 2.18 -17.11
N PRO A 124 17.46 1.10 -17.18
CA PRO A 124 17.95 -0.27 -17.23
C PRO A 124 18.86 -0.47 -18.45
N PRO A 125 19.98 -1.22 -18.35
CA PRO A 125 20.48 -2.00 -17.21
C PRO A 125 21.33 -1.19 -16.20
N GLY A 126 21.13 0.11 -16.08
CA GLY A 126 21.82 1.01 -15.13
C GLY A 126 22.92 1.87 -15.76
N THR A 127 23.17 1.73 -17.06
CA THR A 127 24.27 2.38 -17.78
C THR A 127 24.10 3.88 -17.99
N LYS A 128 22.86 4.37 -18.06
CA LYS A 128 22.57 5.81 -18.17
C LYS A 128 22.02 6.33 -16.87
N ARG A 129 22.70 7.32 -16.28
CA ARG A 129 22.31 7.98 -15.03
C ARG A 129 22.21 9.48 -15.26
N TYR A 130 21.10 10.07 -14.86
CA TYR A 130 20.86 11.50 -15.00
C TYR A 130 20.38 12.09 -13.67
N PRO A 131 20.99 13.18 -13.19
CA PRO A 131 20.52 13.84 -11.98
C PRO A 131 19.17 14.50 -12.25
N PHE A 132 18.35 14.62 -11.22
CA PHE A 132 17.08 15.34 -11.30
C PHE A 132 16.82 16.19 -10.07
N TYR A 133 15.96 17.17 -10.28
CA TYR A 133 15.37 17.99 -9.23
C TYR A 133 13.91 18.24 -9.57
N LEU A 134 13.00 17.87 -8.67
CA LEU A 134 11.56 18.03 -8.84
C LEU A 134 11.00 18.87 -7.71
N ASN A 135 10.30 19.93 -8.08
CA ASN A 135 9.63 20.82 -7.16
C ASN A 135 8.32 20.20 -6.69
N ARG A 136 8.06 20.25 -5.39
CA ARG A 136 6.77 19.89 -4.83
C ARG A 136 5.72 20.87 -5.35
N LYS A 137 4.59 20.32 -5.79
CA LYS A 137 3.40 21.09 -6.16
C LYS A 137 2.31 20.83 -5.15
N GLN A 138 1.69 21.90 -4.69
CA GLN A 138 0.45 21.84 -3.95
C GLN A 138 -0.66 21.92 -4.99
N ARG A 139 -1.40 20.82 -5.18
CA ARG A 139 -2.68 20.89 -5.89
C ARG A 139 -3.73 21.18 -4.82
N ILE A 140 -4.33 22.37 -4.90
CA ILE A 140 -5.53 22.77 -4.17
C ILE A 140 -6.72 22.06 -4.81
#